data_AF-A0A8F2W5G8-F1
#
_entry.id   AF-A0A8F2W5G8-F1
#
_cell.length_a   1.000
_cell.length_b   1.000
_cell.length_c   1.000
_cell.angle_alpha   90.00
_cell.angle_beta   90.00
_cell.angle_gamma   90.00
#
_symmetry.space_group_name_H-M   'P 1'
#
loop_
_entity.id
_entity.type
_entity.pdbx_description
1 polymer ?
#
loop_
_entity_poly.entity_id
_entity_poly.type
_entity_poly.pdbx_seq_one_letter_code
_entity_poly.pdbx_strand_id
1 'polypeptide(L)'
;MINKVTEEEHLNSVCELNFTTCDLCDNDMIPQKSLEKHKENCSKTGVLVCPARNIGCCWVGHNKPSLENHISDGNCPLFQLVPQMESLEKKLEDVRAENEYLRSSMHKILDSIVMGRVTNLGYSEPIEEIGNMGNDLMMDEGKDALLRLRCDFERHKLEVEEKVVPFVERERTAISERESLMSSLINENFVIKDEINLQRALVNSLRKQVQFLLFRGRSRPQFYSDNEDLNDIPSRSSSEERLNLKL
;
A
#
# COMPACT_ATOMS: atom_id res chain seq x y z
N MET A 1 -44.52 1.81 35.35
CA MET A 1 -44.91 2.74 34.26
C MET A 1 -43.61 3.29 33.70
N ILE A 2 -43.27 2.92 32.47
CA ILE A 2 -42.03 3.37 31.82
C ILE A 2 -42.39 4.65 31.05
N ASN A 3 -41.77 5.77 31.39
CA ASN A 3 -41.90 7.02 30.65
C ASN A 3 -40.85 7.08 29.53
N LYS A 4 -41.09 7.83 28.45
CA LYS A 4 -40.16 7.98 27.31
C LYS A 4 -38.71 8.31 27.72
N VAL A 5 -38.52 9.01 28.83
CA VAL A 5 -37.19 9.39 29.36
C VAL A 5 -36.48 8.20 30.04
N THR A 6 -37.24 7.28 30.63
CA THR A 6 -36.73 6.10 31.36
C THR A 6 -36.76 4.81 30.53
N GLU A 7 -37.26 4.91 29.29
CA GLU A 7 -37.43 3.78 28.38
C GLU A 7 -36.09 3.20 27.95
N GLU A 8 -35.15 4.06 27.55
CA GLU A 8 -33.80 3.65 27.15
C GLU A 8 -33.03 3.00 28.31
N GLU A 9 -33.10 3.58 29.51
CA GLU A 9 -32.46 3.01 30.70
C GLU A 9 -33.06 1.65 31.08
N HIS A 10 -34.38 1.51 31.01
CA HIS A 10 -35.05 0.24 31.29
C HIS A 10 -34.70 -0.83 30.26
N LEU A 11 -34.70 -0.50 28.97
CA LEU A 11 -34.36 -1.40 27.88
C LEU A 11 -32.90 -1.90 27.96
N ASN A 12 -31.99 -1.06 28.45
CA ASN A 12 -30.57 -1.39 28.58
C ASN A 12 -30.25 -2.16 29.88
N SER A 13 -30.93 -1.88 30.99
CA SER A 13 -30.49 -2.36 32.32
C SER A 13 -31.44 -3.34 33.03
N VAL A 14 -32.72 -3.37 32.65
CA VAL A 14 -33.76 -4.14 33.38
C VAL A 14 -34.51 -5.11 32.46
N CYS A 15 -34.80 -4.74 31.21
CA CYS A 15 -35.67 -5.52 30.35
C CYS A 15 -35.04 -6.86 29.91
N GLU A 16 -35.67 -7.97 30.31
CA GLU A 16 -35.25 -9.34 29.95
C GLU A 16 -35.85 -9.83 28.62
N LEU A 17 -36.88 -9.12 28.12
CA LEU A 17 -37.60 -9.45 26.89
C LEU A 17 -37.15 -8.62 25.68
N ASN A 18 -36.18 -7.71 25.88
CA ASN A 18 -35.59 -6.93 24.81
C ASN A 18 -34.41 -7.70 24.21
N PHE A 19 -34.69 -8.50 23.18
CA PHE A 19 -33.71 -9.36 22.54
C PHE A 19 -32.95 -8.61 21.44
N THR A 20 -31.64 -8.86 21.37
CA THR A 20 -30.76 -8.35 20.33
C THR A 20 -29.96 -9.51 19.73
N THR A 21 -29.67 -9.38 18.43
CA THR A 21 -28.85 -10.34 17.67
C THR A 21 -27.39 -10.17 18.02
N CYS A 22 -26.71 -11.27 18.36
CA CYS A 22 -25.26 -11.23 18.55
C CYS A 22 -24.52 -11.32 17.22
N ASP A 23 -23.74 -10.28 16.92
CA ASP A 23 -22.89 -10.16 15.72
C ASP A 23 -21.82 -11.28 15.55
N LEU A 24 -21.62 -12.15 16.55
CA LEU A 24 -20.59 -13.20 16.56
C LEU A 24 -21.16 -14.62 16.37
N CYS A 25 -22.39 -14.87 16.79
CA CYS A 25 -23.00 -16.20 16.70
C CYS A 25 -24.41 -16.19 16.08
N ASP A 26 -24.83 -15.02 15.58
CA ASP A 26 -26.15 -14.75 15.00
C ASP A 26 -27.33 -15.21 15.85
N ASN A 27 -27.11 -15.40 17.16
CA ASN A 27 -28.16 -15.73 18.11
C ASN A 27 -29.00 -14.47 18.36
N ASP A 28 -30.26 -14.53 17.97
CA ASP A 28 -31.27 -13.47 18.02
C ASP A 28 -32.00 -13.38 19.37
N MET A 29 -31.75 -14.33 20.27
CA MET A 29 -32.46 -14.47 21.55
C MET A 29 -31.61 -14.06 22.76
N ILE A 30 -30.80 -13.00 22.63
CA ILE A 30 -29.95 -12.50 23.72
C ILE A 30 -30.52 -11.21 24.30
N PRO A 31 -30.89 -11.16 25.59
CA PRO A 31 -31.34 -9.92 26.20
C PRO A 31 -30.26 -8.84 26.13
N GLN A 32 -30.62 -7.60 25.77
CA GLN A 32 -29.66 -6.50 25.58
C GLN A 32 -28.73 -6.28 26.78
N LYS A 33 -29.26 -6.42 28.00
CA LYS A 33 -28.51 -6.38 29.27
C LYS A 33 -27.37 -7.40 29.37
N SER A 34 -27.54 -8.56 28.74
CA SER A 34 -26.59 -9.69 28.79
C SER A 34 -25.71 -9.78 27.54
N LEU A 35 -25.88 -8.86 26.58
CA LEU A 35 -25.15 -8.87 25.32
C LEU A 35 -23.64 -8.73 25.52
N GLU A 36 -23.18 -7.87 26.43
CA GLU A 36 -21.75 -7.68 26.70
C GLU A 36 -21.10 -8.95 27.28
N LYS A 37 -21.72 -9.52 28.31
CA LYS A 37 -21.26 -10.80 28.92
C LYS A 37 -21.31 -11.94 27.91
N HIS A 38 -22.31 -11.94 27.03
CA HIS A 38 -22.40 -12.90 25.95
C HIS A 38 -21.26 -12.70 24.94
N LYS A 39 -20.95 -11.47 24.50
CA LYS A 39 -19.85 -11.19 23.56
C LYS A 39 -18.49 -11.65 24.10
N GLU A 40 -18.24 -11.45 25.39
CA GLU A 40 -17.03 -11.95 26.07
C GLU A 40 -16.92 -13.49 26.10
N ASN A 41 -18.04 -14.19 26.25
CA ASN A 41 -18.04 -15.66 26.24
C ASN A 41 -18.07 -16.22 24.80
N CYS A 42 -18.78 -15.55 23.90
CA CYS A 42 -18.93 -15.91 22.49
C CYS A 42 -17.59 -15.85 21.75
N SER A 43 -16.77 -14.85 22.05
CA SER A 43 -15.38 -14.74 21.55
C SER A 43 -14.47 -15.86 22.07
N LYS A 44 -14.72 -16.39 23.28
CA LYS A 44 -13.94 -17.50 23.86
C LYS A 44 -14.31 -18.88 23.31
N THR A 45 -15.49 -19.03 22.70
CA THR A 45 -15.99 -20.29 22.11
C THR A 45 -15.29 -20.72 20.81
N GLY A 46 -14.18 -20.09 20.40
CA GLY A 46 -13.42 -20.48 19.22
C GLY A 46 -13.98 -19.92 17.90
N VAL A 47 -14.81 -18.88 17.98
CA VAL A 47 -15.29 -18.14 16.81
C VAL A 47 -14.16 -17.22 16.31
N LEU A 48 -13.70 -17.46 15.10
CA LEU A 48 -12.75 -16.62 14.38
C LEU A 48 -13.51 -15.62 13.51
N VAL A 49 -13.13 -14.36 13.61
CA VAL A 49 -13.67 -13.26 12.80
C VAL A 49 -12.62 -12.77 11.83
N CYS A 50 -13.05 -12.27 10.67
CA CYS A 50 -12.13 -11.64 9.73
C CYS A 50 -11.53 -10.35 10.33
N PRO A 51 -10.22 -10.09 10.16
CA PRO A 51 -9.61 -8.83 10.63
C PRO A 51 -10.24 -7.57 10.03
N ALA A 52 -10.82 -7.67 8.83
CA ALA A 52 -11.54 -6.59 8.18
C ALA A 52 -12.94 -6.32 8.75
N ARG A 53 -13.30 -6.90 9.90
CA ARG A 53 -14.60 -6.68 10.54
C ARG A 53 -14.81 -5.22 10.92
N ASN A 54 -13.74 -4.51 11.31
CA ASN A 54 -13.78 -3.07 11.60
C ASN A 54 -14.19 -2.23 10.37
N ILE A 55 -13.95 -2.75 9.16
CA ILE A 55 -14.33 -2.10 7.89
C ILE A 55 -15.74 -2.55 7.46
N GLY A 56 -16.27 -3.63 8.05
CA GLY A 56 -17.60 -4.17 7.74
C GLY A 56 -17.62 -5.59 7.18
N CYS A 57 -16.51 -6.35 7.28
CA CYS A 57 -16.54 -7.76 6.90
C CYS A 57 -17.41 -8.56 7.89
N CYS A 58 -18.48 -9.19 7.38
CA CYS A 58 -19.40 -10.04 8.14
C CYS A 58 -18.96 -11.50 8.24
N TRP A 59 -17.74 -11.85 7.79
CA TRP A 59 -17.29 -13.23 7.81
C TRP A 59 -16.98 -13.70 9.23
N VAL A 60 -17.55 -14.86 9.57
CA VAL A 60 -17.37 -15.56 10.83
C VAL A 60 -17.12 -17.03 10.52
N GLY A 61 -16.17 -17.66 11.21
CA GLY A 61 -15.87 -19.08 11.06
C GLY A 61 -15.38 -19.73 12.35
N HIS A 62 -15.41 -21.06 12.40
CA HIS A 62 -14.99 -21.81 13.59
C HIS A 62 -13.60 -22.45 13.46
N ASN A 63 -12.99 -22.37 12.26
CA ASN A 63 -11.77 -23.08 11.91
C ASN A 63 -10.72 -22.12 11.32
N LYS A 64 -9.45 -22.26 11.73
CA LYS A 64 -8.33 -21.45 11.21
C LYS A 64 -8.13 -21.60 9.68
N PRO A 65 -8.18 -22.82 9.09
CA PRO A 65 -8.05 -22.96 7.64
C PRO A 65 -9.18 -22.26 6.86
N SER A 66 -10.37 -22.16 7.43
CA SER A 66 -11.48 -21.43 6.80
C SER A 66 -11.22 -19.92 6.79
N LEU A 67 -10.59 -19.38 7.83
CA LEU A 67 -10.15 -17.99 7.87
C LEU A 67 -9.02 -17.74 6.87
N GLU A 68 -8.03 -18.64 6.80
CA GLU A 68 -6.93 -18.55 5.84
C GLU A 68 -7.45 -18.58 4.40
N ASN A 69 -8.38 -19.47 4.06
CA ASN A 69 -9.02 -19.51 2.74
C ASN A 69 -9.84 -18.24 2.43
N HIS A 70 -10.49 -17.64 3.44
CA HIS A 70 -11.22 -16.39 3.27
C HIS A 70 -10.28 -15.20 3.05
N ILE A 71 -9.12 -15.19 3.71
CA ILE A 71 -8.12 -14.14 3.60
C ILE A 71 -7.24 -14.30 2.35
N SER A 72 -6.97 -15.53 1.94
CA SER A 72 -6.12 -15.86 0.79
C SER A 72 -6.75 -15.41 -0.53
N ASP A 73 -5.90 -14.98 -1.47
CA ASP A 73 -6.23 -14.76 -2.88
C ASP A 73 -7.52 -13.94 -3.14
N GLY A 74 -7.70 -12.84 -2.41
CA GLY A 74 -8.73 -11.85 -2.73
C GLY A 74 -10.18 -12.27 -2.44
N ASN A 75 -10.37 -13.40 -1.74
CA ASN A 75 -11.70 -13.84 -1.29
C ASN A 75 -12.33 -12.87 -0.27
N CYS A 76 -11.51 -12.07 0.42
CA CYS A 76 -11.96 -10.93 1.21
C CYS A 76 -11.41 -9.62 0.63
N PRO A 77 -12.20 -8.91 -0.20
CA PRO A 77 -11.82 -7.60 -0.73
C PRO A 77 -11.50 -6.59 0.36
N LEU A 78 -12.22 -6.65 1.49
CA LEU A 78 -12.05 -5.74 2.62
C LEU A 78 -10.75 -5.99 3.37
N PHE A 79 -10.26 -7.23 3.43
CA PHE A 79 -8.97 -7.55 4.06
C PHE A 79 -7.80 -6.91 3.33
N GLN A 80 -7.87 -6.80 2.00
CA GLN A 80 -6.86 -6.09 1.21
C GLN A 80 -6.79 -4.59 1.54
N LEU A 81 -7.90 -4.00 2.00
CA LEU A 81 -7.98 -2.58 2.36
C LEU A 81 -7.50 -2.29 3.78
N VAL A 82 -7.44 -3.28 4.66
CA VAL A 82 -6.97 -3.15 6.05
C VAL A 82 -5.62 -2.42 6.16
N PRO A 83 -4.55 -2.83 5.47
CA PRO A 83 -3.25 -2.13 5.60
C PRO A 83 -3.29 -0.68 5.10
N GLN A 84 -4.12 -0.37 4.10
CA GLN A 84 -4.28 1.01 3.62
C GLN A 84 -5.06 1.86 4.61
N MET A 85 -6.12 1.31 5.20
CA MET A 85 -6.90 1.96 6.25
C MET A 85 -6.04 2.29 7.47
N GLU A 86 -5.26 1.33 7.97
CA GLU A 86 -4.33 1.54 9.09
C GLU A 86 -3.29 2.64 8.77
N SER A 87 -2.79 2.67 7.54
CA SER A 87 -1.88 3.74 7.09
C SER A 87 -2.56 5.11 7.05
N LEU A 88 -3.83 5.19 6.61
CA LEU A 88 -4.61 6.42 6.56
C LEU A 88 -4.95 6.93 7.96
N GLU A 89 -5.34 6.05 8.87
CA GLU A 89 -5.60 6.38 10.27
C GLU A 89 -4.35 6.96 10.94
N LYS A 90 -3.18 6.36 10.69
CA LYS A 90 -1.91 6.90 11.18
C LYS A 90 -1.62 8.31 10.64
N LYS A 91 -1.78 8.53 9.33
CA LYS A 91 -1.59 9.86 8.72
C LYS A 91 -2.57 10.89 9.28
N LEU A 92 -3.81 10.48 9.55
CA LEU A 92 -4.84 11.34 10.13
C LEU A 92 -4.43 11.76 11.55
N GLU A 93 -3.91 10.83 12.35
CA GLU A 93 -3.42 11.13 13.69
C GLU A 93 -2.18 12.05 13.66
N ASP A 94 -1.25 11.84 12.73
CA ASP A 94 -0.11 12.74 12.53
C ASP A 94 -0.58 14.17 12.20
N VAL A 95 -1.55 14.32 11.29
CA VAL A 95 -2.14 15.62 10.92
C VAL A 95 -2.92 16.25 12.07
N ARG A 96 -3.58 15.45 12.91
CA ARG A 96 -4.26 15.93 14.12
C ARG A 96 -3.25 16.47 15.12
N ALA A 97 -2.17 15.74 15.37
CA ALA A 97 -1.09 16.17 16.26
C ALA A 97 -0.40 17.45 15.76
N GLU A 98 -0.13 17.56 14.45
CA GLU A 98 0.43 18.77 13.87
C GLU A 98 -0.53 19.97 13.99
N ASN A 99 -1.82 19.77 13.75
CA ASN A 99 -2.82 20.83 13.94
C ASN A 99 -2.90 21.29 15.40
N GLU A 100 -2.85 20.36 16.36
CA GLU A 100 -2.84 20.69 17.79
C GLU A 100 -1.58 21.50 18.15
N TYR A 101 -0.42 21.09 17.64
CA TYR A 101 0.84 21.80 17.82
C TYR A 101 0.80 23.21 17.22
N LEU A 102 0.29 23.36 15.99
CA LEU A 102 0.15 24.67 15.32
C LEU A 102 -0.81 25.57 16.08
N ARG A 103 -1.96 25.03 16.51
CA ARG A 103 -2.90 25.78 17.36
C ARG A 103 -2.23 26.23 18.65
N SER A 104 -1.51 25.35 19.34
CA SER A 104 -0.78 25.71 20.56
C SER A 104 0.25 26.81 20.30
N SER A 105 0.99 26.71 19.20
CA SER A 105 2.00 27.70 18.81
C SER A 105 1.38 29.05 18.45
N MET A 106 0.26 29.06 17.72
CA MET A 106 -0.49 30.29 17.43
C MET A 106 -1.03 30.95 18.70
N HIS A 107 -1.57 30.18 19.65
CA HIS A 107 -2.00 30.71 20.95
C HIS A 107 -0.83 31.34 21.70
N LYS A 108 0.35 30.69 21.74
CA LYS A 108 1.56 31.25 22.37
C LYS A 108 2.04 32.54 21.72
N ILE A 109 1.97 32.64 20.39
CA ILE A 109 2.31 33.86 19.64
C ILE A 109 1.30 34.95 19.97
N LEU A 110 0.01 34.64 19.95
CA LEU A 110 -1.07 35.58 20.26
C LEU A 110 -0.95 36.10 21.69
N ASP A 111 -0.70 35.21 22.66
CA ASP A 111 -0.41 35.58 24.05
C ASP A 111 0.82 36.49 24.14
N SER A 112 1.88 36.20 23.38
CA SER A 112 3.08 37.05 23.35
C SER A 112 2.83 38.42 22.72
N ILE A 113 1.94 38.53 21.73
CA ILE A 113 1.48 39.80 21.13
C ILE A 113 0.63 40.58 22.15
N VAL A 114 -0.34 39.93 22.79
CA VAL A 114 -1.22 40.54 23.81
C VAL A 114 -0.42 41.03 25.01
N MET A 115 0.62 40.30 25.40
CA MET A 115 1.57 40.69 26.45
C MET A 115 2.61 41.73 26.00
N GLY A 116 2.55 42.22 24.75
CA GLY A 116 3.43 43.26 24.21
C GLY A 116 4.89 42.82 23.95
N ARG A 117 5.17 41.51 23.92
CA ARG A 117 6.52 40.96 23.68
C ARG A 117 6.86 40.76 22.21
N VAL A 118 5.86 40.82 21.33
CA VAL A 118 6.05 40.74 19.88
C VAL A 118 5.76 42.13 19.32
N THR A 119 6.83 42.89 19.07
CA THR A 119 6.78 44.13 18.29
C THR A 119 6.56 43.79 16.82
N ASN A 120 5.64 44.52 16.17
CA ASN A 120 5.28 44.36 14.76
C ASN A 120 6.54 44.32 13.86
N LEU A 121 6.75 43.20 13.16
CA LEU A 121 7.75 43.05 12.08
C LEU A 121 7.24 43.57 10.73
N GLY A 122 6.21 44.40 10.72
CA GLY A 122 5.71 45.09 9.53
C GLY A 122 5.91 46.58 9.70
N TYR A 123 6.99 47.11 9.12
CA TYR A 123 7.30 48.52 8.88
C TYR A 123 6.43 49.58 9.59
N SER A 124 7.05 50.31 10.51
CA SER A 124 6.87 51.76 10.59
C SER A 124 8.26 52.40 10.53
N GLU A 125 8.47 53.26 9.55
CA GLU A 125 9.58 54.21 9.47
C GLU A 125 9.82 54.94 10.81
N PRO A 126 11.03 55.49 11.02
CA PRO A 126 11.56 55.73 12.35
C PRO A 126 10.84 56.91 13.00
N ILE A 127 10.30 56.69 14.19
CA ILE A 127 10.21 57.79 15.16
C ILE A 127 11.57 57.80 15.85
N GLU A 128 12.42 58.74 15.46
CA GLU A 128 13.56 59.16 16.26
C GLU A 128 13.02 59.73 17.58
N GLU A 129 12.94 58.88 18.61
CA GLU A 129 12.76 59.36 19.97
C GLU A 129 14.13 59.72 20.57
N ILE A 130 14.31 61.04 20.70
CA ILE A 130 15.37 61.68 21.45
C ILE A 130 15.34 61.18 22.90
N GLY A 131 16.43 60.54 23.32
CA GLY A 131 16.85 60.52 24.72
C GLY A 131 16.59 59.21 25.45
N ASN A 132 17.53 58.27 25.36
CA ASN A 132 17.89 57.49 26.55
C ASN A 132 19.35 57.02 26.45
N MET A 133 20.29 57.84 26.92
CA MET A 133 21.72 57.52 27.08
C MET A 133 22.00 56.37 28.10
N GLY A 134 21.00 55.55 28.43
CA GLY A 134 21.10 54.48 29.43
C GLY A 134 21.11 53.05 28.88
N ASN A 135 20.92 52.82 27.58
CA ASN A 135 20.66 51.48 27.03
C ASN A 135 21.81 50.82 26.24
N ASP A 136 22.99 51.46 26.14
CA ASP A 136 24.09 50.95 25.30
C ASP A 136 24.65 49.59 25.75
N LEU A 137 24.52 49.22 27.02
CA LEU A 137 25.01 47.93 27.53
C LEU A 137 24.09 46.74 27.19
N MET A 138 22.78 46.97 26.98
CA MET A 138 21.80 45.90 26.71
C MET A 138 21.51 45.72 25.22
N MET A 139 21.90 46.68 24.37
CA MET A 139 21.78 46.59 22.91
C MET A 139 22.92 45.79 22.26
N ASP A 140 24.05 45.65 22.94
CA ASP A 140 25.25 44.99 22.43
C ASP A 140 25.08 43.46 22.35
N GLU A 141 24.52 42.83 23.38
CA GLU A 141 24.26 41.37 23.40
C GLU A 141 23.25 40.94 22.32
N GLY A 142 22.23 41.75 22.06
CA GLY A 142 21.23 41.47 21.01
C GLY A 142 21.83 41.56 19.60
N LYS A 143 22.73 42.52 19.37
CA LYS A 143 23.47 42.65 18.11
C LYS A 143 24.48 41.52 17.92
N ASP A 144 25.16 41.10 18.99
CA ASP A 144 26.12 40.00 18.93
C ASP A 144 25.43 38.65 18.68
N ALA A 145 24.26 38.42 19.27
CA ALA A 145 23.44 37.23 19.00
C ALA A 145 22.98 37.17 17.52
N LEU A 146 22.56 38.30 16.94
CA LEU A 146 22.19 38.40 15.53
C LEU A 146 23.37 38.13 14.59
N LEU A 147 24.57 38.64 14.94
CA LEU A 147 25.79 38.38 14.17
C LEU A 147 26.17 36.89 14.20
N ARG A 148 26.05 36.22 15.36
CA ARG A 148 26.30 34.78 15.47
C ARG A 148 25.34 33.96 14.62
N LEU A 149 24.04 34.26 14.68
CA LEU A 149 23.03 33.59 13.84
C LEU A 149 23.31 33.79 12.35
N ARG A 150 23.73 34.99 11.94
CA ARG A 150 24.11 35.26 10.55
C ARG A 150 25.33 34.43 10.13
N CYS A 151 26.36 34.35 10.98
CA CYS A 151 27.54 33.52 10.72
C CYS A 151 27.19 32.03 10.63
N ASP A 152 26.34 31.53 11.52
CA ASP A 152 25.88 30.14 11.49
C ASP A 152 25.07 29.85 10.23
N PHE A 153 24.20 30.79 9.82
CA PHE A 153 23.43 30.67 8.58
C PHE A 153 24.33 30.62 7.34
N GLU A 154 25.30 31.53 7.21
CA GLU A 154 26.24 31.52 6.10
C GLU A 154 27.11 30.26 6.08
N ARG A 155 27.52 29.75 7.25
CA ARG A 155 28.23 28.47 7.37
C ARG A 155 27.38 27.30 6.86
N HIS A 156 26.12 27.22 7.29
CA HIS A 156 25.23 26.15 6.85
C HIS A 156 24.89 26.24 5.36
N LYS A 157 24.73 27.46 4.83
CA LYS A 157 24.56 27.69 3.40
C LYS A 157 25.76 27.15 2.61
N LEU A 158 26.98 27.48 3.02
CA LEU A 158 28.21 26.95 2.44
C LEU A 158 28.26 25.41 2.50
N GLU A 159 27.89 24.82 3.63
CA GLU A 159 27.86 23.36 3.78
C GLU A 159 26.87 22.69 2.82
N VAL A 160 25.71 23.30 2.59
CA VAL A 160 24.74 22.83 1.60
C VAL A 160 25.30 22.96 0.18
N GLU A 161 25.89 24.11 -0.16
CA GLU A 161 26.47 24.37 -1.48
C GLU A 161 27.67 23.46 -1.79
N GLU A 162 28.52 23.14 -0.82
CA GLU A 162 29.72 22.32 -1.04
C GLU A 162 29.46 20.81 -0.94
N LYS A 163 28.52 20.37 -0.09
CA LYS A 163 28.31 18.93 0.15
C LYS A 163 27.04 18.40 -0.48
N VAL A 164 25.92 19.11 -0.29
CA VAL A 164 24.60 18.61 -0.69
C VAL A 164 24.39 18.79 -2.18
N VAL A 165 24.70 19.97 -2.73
CA VAL A 165 24.51 20.24 -4.16
C VAL A 165 25.33 19.27 -5.04
N PRO A 166 26.64 19.04 -4.80
CA PRO A 166 27.41 18.11 -5.63
C PRO A 166 26.98 16.65 -5.48
N PHE A 167 26.46 16.27 -4.30
CA PHE A 167 25.89 14.94 -4.09
C PHE A 167 24.62 14.75 -4.94
N VAL A 168 23.69 15.71 -4.87
CA VAL A 168 22.45 15.67 -5.65
C VAL A 168 22.74 15.66 -7.15
N GLU A 169 23.70 16.45 -7.60
CA GLU A 169 24.07 16.52 -9.01
C GLU A 169 24.71 15.21 -9.50
N ARG A 170 25.55 14.58 -8.68
CA ARG A 170 26.12 13.25 -8.96
C ARG A 170 25.04 12.17 -9.05
N GLU A 171 24.11 12.14 -8.10
CA GLU A 171 23.00 11.18 -8.13
C GLU A 171 22.10 11.40 -9.34
N ARG A 172 21.83 12.66 -9.70
CA ARG A 172 21.08 13.00 -10.91
C ARG A 172 21.77 12.47 -12.17
N THR A 173 23.09 12.63 -12.29
CA THR A 173 23.84 12.07 -13.42
C THR A 173 23.79 10.54 -13.45
N ALA A 174 23.94 9.88 -12.30
CA ALA A 174 23.89 8.42 -12.21
C ALA A 174 22.52 7.86 -12.61
N ILE A 175 21.43 8.54 -12.21
CA ILE A 175 20.07 8.17 -12.62
C ILE A 175 19.92 8.31 -14.14
N SER A 176 20.38 9.40 -14.72
CA SER A 176 20.30 9.63 -16.17
C SER A 176 21.09 8.58 -16.97
N GLU A 177 22.27 8.18 -16.49
CA GLU A 177 23.06 7.11 -17.11
C GLU A 177 22.34 5.76 -17.01
N ARG A 178 21.75 5.46 -15.86
CA ARG A 178 20.97 4.22 -15.66
C ARG A 178 19.74 4.16 -16.55
N GLU A 179 19.04 5.26 -16.74
CA GLU A 179 17.90 5.35 -17.66
C GLU A 179 18.32 5.13 -19.11
N SER A 180 19.44 5.73 -19.53
CA SER A 180 20.03 5.52 -20.86
C SER A 180 20.39 4.04 -21.09
N LEU A 181 21.08 3.41 -20.13
CA LEU A 181 21.41 1.98 -20.18
C LEU A 181 20.16 1.10 -20.24
N MET A 182 19.16 1.39 -19.41
CA MET A 182 17.89 0.67 -19.40
C MET A 182 17.18 0.78 -20.76
N SER A 183 17.15 1.98 -21.35
CA SER A 183 16.59 2.17 -22.69
C SER A 183 17.35 1.37 -23.75
N SER A 184 18.68 1.31 -23.69
CA SER A 184 19.49 0.49 -24.59
C SER A 184 19.14 -1.00 -24.47
N LEU A 185 19.08 -1.52 -23.25
CA LEU A 185 18.76 -2.93 -22.97
C LEU A 185 17.35 -3.30 -23.40
N ILE A 186 16.38 -2.39 -23.26
CA ILE A 186 15.01 -2.59 -23.75
C ILE A 186 15.01 -2.71 -25.27
N ASN A 187 15.72 -1.83 -25.97
CA ASN A 187 15.82 -1.86 -27.43
C ASN A 187 16.49 -3.15 -27.91
N GLU A 188 17.60 -3.56 -27.28
CA GLU A 188 18.26 -4.83 -27.58
C GLU A 188 17.34 -6.03 -27.36
N ASN A 189 16.54 -6.03 -26.29
CA ASN A 189 15.55 -7.08 -26.05
C ASN A 189 14.50 -7.17 -27.15
N PHE A 190 14.02 -6.03 -27.68
CA PHE A 190 13.10 -6.04 -28.81
C PHE A 190 13.73 -6.66 -30.05
N VAL A 191 14.97 -6.29 -30.38
CA VAL A 191 15.70 -6.85 -31.52
C VAL A 191 15.90 -8.37 -31.37
N ILE A 192 16.32 -8.83 -30.18
CA ILE A 192 16.51 -10.25 -29.89
C ILE A 192 15.18 -11.01 -29.99
N LYS A 193 14.09 -10.43 -29.48
CA LYS A 193 12.76 -11.05 -29.55
C LYS A 193 12.31 -11.23 -31.00
N ASP A 194 12.54 -10.23 -31.85
CA ASP A 194 12.22 -10.31 -33.28
C ASP A 194 13.08 -11.34 -34.01
N GLU A 195 14.38 -11.41 -33.70
CA GLU A 195 15.30 -12.43 -34.22
C GLU A 195 14.86 -13.85 -33.81
N ILE A 196 14.47 -14.06 -32.55
CA ILE A 196 13.94 -15.35 -32.07
C ILE A 196 12.65 -15.72 -32.81
N ASN A 197 11.77 -14.76 -33.05
CA ASN A 197 10.54 -15.00 -33.81
C ASN A 197 10.83 -15.39 -35.26
N LEU A 198 11.80 -14.74 -35.89
CA LEU A 198 12.29 -15.11 -37.23
C LEU A 198 12.86 -16.53 -37.24
N GLN A 199 13.74 -16.85 -36.28
CA GLN A 199 14.30 -18.20 -36.15
C GLN A 199 13.22 -19.26 -35.95
N ARG A 200 12.19 -18.98 -35.13
CA ARG A 200 11.03 -19.87 -34.97
C ARG A 200 10.30 -20.11 -36.30
N ALA A 201 10.12 -19.06 -37.11
CA ALA A 201 9.52 -19.20 -38.44
C ALA A 201 10.39 -20.06 -39.38
N LEU A 202 11.71 -19.86 -39.38
CA LEU A 202 12.67 -20.65 -40.15
C LEU A 202 12.67 -22.13 -39.73
N VAL A 203 12.72 -22.42 -38.43
CA VAL A 203 12.65 -23.78 -37.89
C VAL A 203 11.33 -24.46 -38.28
N ASN A 204 10.22 -23.73 -38.23
CA ASN A 204 8.93 -24.25 -38.67
C ASN A 204 8.90 -24.56 -40.18
N SER A 205 9.55 -23.72 -41.00
CA SER A 205 9.70 -23.98 -42.43
C SER A 205 10.56 -25.21 -42.69
N LEU A 206 11.73 -25.32 -42.05
CA LEU A 206 12.63 -26.48 -42.15
C LEU A 206 11.93 -27.77 -41.73
N ARG A 207 11.20 -27.75 -40.62
CA ARG A 207 10.40 -28.90 -40.15
C ARG A 207 9.40 -29.37 -41.21
N LYS A 208 8.69 -28.45 -41.88
CA LYS A 208 7.78 -28.78 -42.99
C LYS A 208 8.53 -29.37 -44.19
N GLN A 209 9.70 -28.84 -44.53
CA GLN A 209 10.53 -29.37 -45.62
C GLN A 209 11.03 -30.79 -45.32
N VAL A 210 11.52 -31.04 -44.10
CA VAL A 210 11.93 -32.39 -43.65
C VAL A 210 10.74 -33.34 -43.68
N GLN A 211 9.59 -32.91 -43.16
CA GLN A 211 8.35 -33.69 -43.21
C GLN A 211 8.00 -34.05 -44.66
N PHE A 212 8.05 -33.10 -45.59
CA PHE A 212 7.82 -33.34 -47.01
C PHE A 212 8.80 -34.38 -47.60
N LEU A 213 10.10 -34.26 -47.30
CA LEU A 213 11.10 -35.22 -47.76
C LEU A 213 10.88 -36.63 -47.20
N LEU A 214 10.51 -36.74 -45.92
CA LEU A 214 10.17 -38.03 -45.29
C LEU A 214 8.95 -38.69 -45.92
N PHE A 215 7.92 -37.91 -46.27
CA PHE A 215 6.75 -38.43 -46.99
C PHE A 215 7.04 -38.80 -48.44
N ARG A 216 7.96 -38.08 -49.10
CA ARG A 216 8.43 -38.41 -50.45
C ARG A 216 9.23 -39.72 -50.47
N GLY A 217 10.04 -39.99 -49.43
CA GLY A 217 10.76 -41.26 -49.25
C GLY A 217 9.86 -42.46 -48.95
N ARG A 218 8.65 -42.24 -48.43
CA ARG A 218 7.63 -43.29 -48.20
C ARG A 218 6.67 -43.49 -49.38
N SER A 219 6.66 -42.58 -50.35
CA SER A 219 5.82 -42.67 -51.55
C SER A 219 6.56 -43.39 -52.67
N ARG A 220 7.03 -44.61 -52.41
CA ARG A 220 7.26 -45.58 -53.48
C ARG A 220 5.98 -46.43 -53.52
N PRO A 221 5.16 -46.38 -54.59
CA PRO A 221 4.05 -47.30 -54.72
C PRO A 221 4.68 -48.67 -55.00
N GLN A 222 4.76 -49.50 -53.97
CA GLN A 222 5.07 -50.92 -54.12
C GLN A 222 3.78 -51.61 -54.59
N PHE A 223 3.41 -51.37 -55.85
CA PHE A 223 2.49 -52.25 -56.55
C PHE A 223 3.33 -53.34 -57.20
N TYR A 224 3.00 -54.59 -56.88
CA TYR A 224 3.62 -55.86 -57.29
C TYR A 224 4.89 -56.27 -56.53
N SER A 225 4.73 -57.16 -55.55
CA SER A 225 5.02 -58.60 -55.72
C SER A 225 4.84 -59.31 -54.38
N ASP A 226 4.15 -60.45 -54.44
CA ASP A 226 3.95 -61.42 -53.35
C ASP A 226 5.25 -61.71 -52.58
N ASN A 227 5.17 -61.79 -51.25
CA ASN A 227 5.33 -63.05 -50.50
C ASN A 227 5.32 -62.80 -49.00
N GLU A 228 4.82 -63.82 -48.31
CA GLU A 228 4.79 -64.09 -46.87
C GLU A 228 5.96 -63.47 -46.08
N ASP A 229 5.66 -62.82 -44.95
CA ASP A 229 5.84 -63.46 -43.64
C ASP A 229 5.53 -62.52 -42.46
N LEU A 230 5.05 -63.17 -41.40
CA LEU A 230 4.88 -62.67 -40.03
C LEU A 230 5.91 -61.63 -39.59
N ASN A 231 5.43 -60.55 -38.96
CA ASN A 231 5.80 -60.25 -37.57
C ASN A 231 4.92 -59.14 -36.98
N ASP A 232 4.13 -59.56 -35.99
CA ASP A 232 3.48 -58.73 -34.98
C ASP A 232 4.46 -57.80 -34.27
N ILE A 233 4.09 -56.53 -34.12
CA ILE A 233 4.24 -55.80 -32.84
C ILE A 233 3.04 -54.87 -32.65
N PRO A 234 2.10 -55.19 -31.75
CA PRO A 234 1.14 -54.24 -31.21
C PRO A 234 1.67 -53.68 -29.88
N SER A 235 1.81 -52.36 -29.75
CA SER A 235 1.95 -51.72 -28.43
C SER A 235 1.47 -50.26 -28.39
N ARG A 236 0.27 -50.17 -27.81
CA ARG A 236 -0.40 -49.09 -27.09
C ARG A 236 0.50 -48.01 -26.45
N SER A 237 0.02 -46.76 -26.46
CA SER A 237 0.00 -45.82 -25.32
C SER A 237 -0.61 -44.47 -25.76
N SER A 238 -1.92 -44.23 -25.56
CA SER A 238 -2.50 -43.58 -24.38
C SER A 238 -2.03 -42.12 -24.14
N SER A 239 -2.84 -41.15 -24.55
CA SER A 239 -3.42 -40.13 -23.65
C SER A 239 -4.27 -39.15 -24.45
N GLU A 240 -5.55 -39.10 -24.08
CA GLU A 240 -6.42 -37.97 -24.36
C GLU A 240 -5.86 -36.73 -23.63
N GLU A 241 -5.78 -35.59 -24.30
CA GLU A 241 -5.94 -34.31 -23.61
C GLU A 241 -6.57 -33.28 -24.58
N ARG A 242 -7.90 -33.25 -24.55
CA ARG A 242 -8.68 -32.15 -25.10
C ARG A 242 -8.53 -30.94 -24.18
N LEU A 243 -7.59 -30.05 -24.50
CA LEU A 243 -7.60 -28.71 -23.93
C LEU A 243 -8.54 -27.82 -24.76
N ASN A 244 -9.76 -27.68 -24.24
CA ASN A 244 -10.65 -26.59 -24.59
C ASN A 244 -10.01 -25.27 -24.10
N LEU A 245 -9.59 -24.41 -25.02
CA LEU A 245 -9.50 -22.98 -24.74
C LEU A 245 -10.70 -22.31 -25.38
N LYS A 246 -11.67 -21.93 -24.54
CA LYS A 246 -12.60 -20.85 -24.85
C LYS A 246 -11.77 -19.56 -24.97
N LEU A 247 -11.83 -18.92 -26.14
CA LEU A 247 -11.93 -17.46 -26.19
C LEU A 247 -13.41 -17.09 -26.15
#